data_AF-A0A225X0C6-F1
#
_entry.id   AF-A0A225X0C6-F1
#
_cell.length_a   1.000
_cell.length_b   1.000
_cell.length_c   1.000
_cell.angle_alpha   90.00
_cell.angle_beta   90.00
_cell.angle_gamma   90.00
#
_symmetry.space_group_name_H-M   'P 1'
#
loop_
_entity.id
_entity.type
_entity.pdbx_description
1 polymer ?
#
loop_
_entity_poly.entity_id
_entity_poly.type
_entity_poly.pdbx_seq_one_letter_code
_entity_poly.pdbx_strand_id
1 'polypeptide(L)'
;MNADLEANIQQALPSALKMALYAAKKQQLEMAKYTYEAVESLYNNAAFLKDLEDQEHLQQLDETAKDFAVLGTQLTRYKTQLEKLEPLVESGTLGQQKIDKVLKDALAKPRINPANHEFYRKFCDRAGIELTVDGDDDVFIQESESVRSTICPVTQMEMEDPLKNPGCGHTYSKKGIQAHLQRNKKCPVAGCPQKLSFNSLERDVEMEVIISRLASEQQRSQAVAAAGQEEDEDEEEYVVE
;
A
#
# COMPACT_ATOMS: atom_id res chain seq x y z
N MET A 1 -0.85 29.69 36.42
CA MET A 1 0.29 28.83 36.07
C MET A 1 1.56 29.62 36.33
N ASN A 2 2.63 28.97 36.82
CA ASN A 2 3.91 29.63 37.10
C ASN A 2 4.60 29.96 35.76
N ALA A 3 5.09 31.18 35.56
CA ALA A 3 5.65 31.62 34.26
C ALA A 3 6.79 30.71 33.77
N ASP A 4 7.58 30.16 34.70
CA ASP A 4 8.63 29.19 34.42
C ASP A 4 8.09 27.86 33.87
N LEU A 5 6.93 27.41 34.35
CA LEU A 5 6.30 26.19 33.85
C LEU A 5 5.84 26.38 32.40
N GLU A 6 5.28 27.54 32.07
CA GLU A 6 4.80 27.85 30.73
C GLU A 6 5.97 28.01 29.73
N ALA A 7 7.07 28.65 30.14
CA ALA A 7 8.30 28.72 29.35
C ALA A 7 8.91 27.33 29.09
N ASN A 8 8.97 26.48 30.12
CA ASN A 8 9.47 25.11 29.98
C ASN A 8 8.60 24.26 29.04
N ILE A 9 7.27 24.41 29.11
CA ILE A 9 6.34 23.74 28.18
C ILE A 9 6.58 24.21 26.75
N GLN A 10 6.65 25.52 26.52
CA GLN A 10 6.89 26.06 25.17
C GLN A 10 8.23 25.60 24.57
N GLN A 11 9.25 25.41 25.40
CA GLN A 11 10.55 24.91 24.96
C GLN A 11 10.51 23.40 24.60
N ALA A 12 9.79 22.58 25.37
CA ALA A 12 9.75 21.13 25.18
C ALA A 12 8.74 20.66 24.13
N LEU A 13 7.65 21.40 23.94
CA LEU A 13 6.50 21.03 23.11
C LEU A 13 6.85 20.69 21.65
N PRO A 14 7.71 21.46 20.94
CA PRO A 14 8.05 21.14 19.55
C PRO A 14 8.72 19.77 19.39
N SER A 15 9.62 19.39 20.31
CA SER A 15 10.30 18.10 20.28
C SER A 15 9.33 16.93 20.53
N ALA A 16 8.45 17.09 21.53
CA ALA A 16 7.42 16.10 21.84
C ALA A 16 6.47 15.88 20.64
N LEU A 17 6.06 16.96 19.96
CA LEU A 17 5.19 16.87 18.79
C LEU A 17 5.87 16.28 17.56
N LYS A 18 7.19 16.51 17.38
CA LYS A 18 7.97 15.82 16.32
C LYS A 18 7.93 14.31 16.52
N MET A 19 8.13 13.86 17.76
CA MET A 19 8.07 12.42 18.08
C MET A 19 6.66 11.84 17.87
N ALA A 20 5.62 12.56 18.29
CA ALA A 20 4.24 12.14 18.09
C ALA A 20 3.88 12.06 16.59
N LEU A 21 4.29 13.06 15.80
CA LEU A 21 4.08 13.09 14.35
C LEU A 21 4.81 11.93 13.65
N TYR A 22 6.06 11.67 14.02
CA TYR A 22 6.82 10.54 13.49
C TYR A 22 6.13 9.20 13.78
N ALA A 23 5.67 9.00 15.03
CA ALA A 23 4.92 7.80 15.42
C ALA A 23 3.61 7.67 14.63
N ALA A 24 2.87 8.77 14.45
CA ALA A 24 1.63 8.80 13.68
C ALA A 24 1.85 8.44 12.19
N LYS A 25 2.90 8.98 11.56
CA LYS A 25 3.29 8.62 10.18
C LYS A 25 3.64 7.13 10.07
N LYS A 26 4.38 6.60 11.04
CA LYS A 26 4.70 5.16 11.06
C LYS A 26 3.44 4.31 11.19
N GLN A 27 2.54 4.65 12.12
CA GLN A 27 1.27 3.94 12.30
C GLN A 27 0.39 4.01 11.05
N GLN A 28 0.35 5.15 10.37
CA GLN A 28 -0.39 5.29 9.11
C GLN A 28 0.12 4.32 8.05
N LEU A 29 1.44 4.14 7.92
CA LEU A 29 2.03 3.18 6.98
C LEU A 29 1.69 1.74 7.34
N GLU A 30 1.72 1.37 8.63
CA GLU A 30 1.32 0.02 9.07
C GLU A 30 -0.16 -0.25 8.78
N MET A 31 -1.05 0.71 9.08
CA MET A 31 -2.48 0.57 8.76
C MET A 31 -2.71 0.45 7.25
N ALA A 32 -1.98 1.21 6.44
CA ALA A 32 -2.04 1.10 4.99
C ALA A 32 -1.59 -0.29 4.51
N LYS A 33 -0.49 -0.82 5.07
CA LYS A 33 -0.03 -2.18 4.76
C LYS A 33 -1.10 -3.24 5.05
N TYR A 34 -1.64 -3.27 6.27
CA TYR A 34 -2.70 -4.22 6.62
C TYR A 34 -3.96 -4.07 5.76
N THR A 35 -4.28 -2.83 5.36
CA THR A 35 -5.39 -2.56 4.44
C THR A 35 -5.13 -3.20 3.08
N TYR A 36 -3.94 -3.04 2.50
CA TYR A 36 -3.58 -3.71 1.24
C TYR A 36 -3.61 -5.24 1.37
N GLU A 37 -3.08 -5.81 2.47
CA GLU A 37 -3.14 -7.26 2.70
C GLU A 37 -4.58 -7.79 2.77
N ALA A 38 -5.46 -7.07 3.47
CA ALA A 38 -6.87 -7.44 3.58
C ALA A 38 -7.61 -7.31 2.25
N VAL A 39 -7.34 -6.25 1.48
CA VAL A 39 -7.93 -6.02 0.16
C VAL A 39 -7.47 -7.07 -0.86
N GLU A 40 -6.19 -7.47 -0.85
CA GLU A 40 -5.70 -8.57 -1.67
C GLU A 40 -6.37 -9.90 -1.33
N SER A 41 -6.56 -10.18 -0.03
CA SER A 41 -7.34 -11.34 0.40
C SER A 41 -8.77 -11.28 -0.11
N LEU A 42 -9.41 -10.10 -0.03
CA LEU A 42 -10.76 -9.88 -0.54
C LEU A 42 -10.85 -10.14 -2.05
N TYR A 43 -9.86 -9.73 -2.85
CA TYR A 43 -9.81 -10.05 -4.29
C TYR A 43 -9.70 -11.55 -4.57
N ASN A 44 -8.86 -12.27 -3.83
CA ASN A 44 -8.68 -13.70 -4.01
C ASN A 44 -9.96 -14.47 -3.65
N ASN A 45 -10.62 -14.08 -2.55
CA ASN A 45 -11.90 -14.67 -2.16
C ASN A 45 -13.01 -14.32 -3.17
N ALA A 46 -13.04 -13.10 -3.71
CA ALA A 46 -13.98 -12.71 -4.75
C ALA A 46 -13.85 -13.58 -6.01
N ALA A 47 -12.61 -13.80 -6.48
CA ALA A 47 -12.36 -14.67 -7.63
C ALA A 47 -12.79 -16.12 -7.34
N PHE A 48 -12.46 -16.65 -6.17
CA PHE A 48 -12.84 -18.00 -5.77
C PHE A 48 -14.37 -18.20 -5.67
N LEU A 49 -15.08 -17.26 -5.04
CA LEU A 49 -16.54 -17.36 -4.89
C LEU A 49 -17.27 -17.17 -6.22
N LYS A 50 -16.71 -16.35 -7.13
CA LYS A 50 -17.20 -16.24 -8.51
C LYS A 50 -17.16 -17.59 -9.22
N ASP A 51 -16.04 -18.32 -9.11
CA ASP A 51 -15.88 -19.64 -9.74
C ASP A 51 -16.84 -20.69 -9.16
N LEU A 52 -17.25 -20.51 -7.89
CA LEU A 52 -18.26 -21.35 -7.22
C LEU A 52 -19.71 -20.90 -7.45
N GLU A 53 -19.92 -19.79 -8.16
CA GLU A 53 -21.24 -19.16 -8.35
C GLU A 53 -21.96 -18.81 -7.02
N ASP A 54 -21.21 -18.56 -5.94
CA ASP A 54 -21.76 -18.26 -4.60
C ASP A 54 -22.13 -16.77 -4.45
N GLN A 55 -23.33 -16.44 -4.90
CA GLN A 55 -23.84 -15.06 -4.90
C GLN A 55 -24.06 -14.48 -3.50
N GLU A 56 -24.38 -15.31 -2.50
CA GLU A 56 -24.66 -14.84 -1.14
C GLU A 56 -23.39 -14.27 -0.49
N HIS A 57 -22.29 -15.04 -0.54
CA HIS A 57 -21.02 -14.59 0.04
C HIS A 57 -20.36 -13.50 -0.82
N LEU A 58 -20.55 -13.51 -2.15
CA LEU A 58 -20.12 -12.40 -3.01
C LEU A 58 -20.77 -11.08 -2.60
N GLN A 59 -22.05 -11.08 -2.26
CA GLN A 59 -22.75 -9.88 -1.79
C GLN A 59 -22.20 -9.39 -0.44
N GLN A 60 -21.82 -10.30 0.47
CA GLN A 60 -21.18 -9.90 1.73
C GLN A 60 -19.78 -9.30 1.51
N LEU A 61 -19.01 -9.85 0.57
CA LEU A 61 -17.72 -9.28 0.17
C LEU A 61 -17.89 -7.93 -0.54
N ASP A 62 -18.95 -7.72 -1.31
CA ASP A 62 -19.23 -6.45 -1.98
C ASP A 62 -19.38 -5.29 -0.99
N GLU A 63 -20.17 -5.48 0.07
CA GLU A 63 -20.29 -4.48 1.15
C GLU A 63 -18.95 -4.25 1.86
N THR A 64 -18.20 -5.32 2.11
CA THR A 64 -16.87 -5.23 2.72
C THR A 64 -15.89 -4.47 1.81
N ALA A 65 -15.95 -4.66 0.49
CA ALA A 65 -15.13 -3.97 -0.50
C ALA A 65 -15.41 -2.46 -0.52
N LYS A 66 -16.69 -2.06 -0.40
CA LYS A 66 -17.09 -0.65 -0.28
C LYS A 66 -16.55 -0.03 1.00
N ASP A 67 -16.59 -0.75 2.12
CA ASP A 67 -16.00 -0.29 3.39
C ASP A 67 -14.49 -0.10 3.26
N PHE A 68 -13.77 -1.01 2.58
CA PHE A 68 -12.35 -0.83 2.29
C PHE A 68 -12.05 0.37 1.39
N ALA A 69 -12.91 0.68 0.41
CA ALA A 69 -12.77 1.90 -0.39
C ALA A 69 -12.87 3.17 0.49
N VAL A 70 -13.81 3.18 1.45
CA VAL A 70 -13.94 4.29 2.42
C VAL A 70 -12.69 4.37 3.32
N LEU A 71 -12.21 3.23 3.82
CA LEU A 71 -11.01 3.15 4.66
C LEU A 71 -9.75 3.62 3.90
N GLY A 72 -9.55 3.19 2.66
CA GLY A 72 -8.44 3.61 1.79
C GLY A 72 -8.43 5.12 1.57
N THR A 73 -9.60 5.71 1.31
CA THR A 73 -9.75 7.17 1.22
C THR A 73 -9.43 7.85 2.55
N GLN A 74 -9.87 7.30 3.67
CA GLN A 74 -9.61 7.84 5.00
C GLN A 74 -8.11 7.82 5.34
N LEU A 75 -7.41 6.73 5.02
CA LEU A 75 -5.96 6.60 5.22
C LEU A 75 -5.17 7.59 4.36
N THR A 76 -5.56 7.78 3.10
CA THR A 76 -4.97 8.78 2.21
C THR A 76 -5.17 10.19 2.76
N ARG A 77 -6.39 10.52 3.19
CA ARG A 77 -6.68 11.81 3.85
C ARG A 77 -5.82 12.00 5.09
N TYR A 78 -5.70 10.97 5.94
CA TYR A 78 -4.91 11.03 7.16
C TYR A 78 -3.43 11.30 6.85
N LYS A 79 -2.86 10.58 5.87
CA LYS A 79 -1.49 10.84 5.38
C LYS A 79 -1.30 12.29 4.97
N THR A 80 -2.19 12.83 4.14
CA THR A 80 -2.12 14.24 3.70
C THR A 80 -2.21 15.22 4.87
N GLN A 81 -3.00 14.92 5.91
CA GLN A 81 -3.07 15.76 7.10
C GLN A 81 -1.79 15.72 7.93
N LEU A 82 -1.14 14.54 8.05
CA LEU A 82 0.16 14.42 8.72
C LEU A 82 1.27 15.19 7.98
N GLU A 83 1.27 15.15 6.65
CA GLU A 83 2.20 15.94 5.82
C GLU A 83 1.99 17.45 5.99
N LYS A 84 0.74 17.91 6.10
CA LYS A 84 0.42 19.32 6.40
C LYS A 84 0.85 19.72 7.81
N LEU A 85 0.84 18.78 8.76
CA LEU A 85 1.22 19.04 10.16
C LEU A 85 2.74 19.14 10.33
N GLU A 86 3.52 18.47 9.49
CA GLU A 86 4.99 18.47 9.54
C GLU A 86 5.63 19.86 9.56
N PRO A 87 5.39 20.76 8.59
CA PRO A 87 6.01 22.08 8.63
C PRO A 87 5.54 22.92 9.84
N LEU A 88 4.32 22.70 10.34
CA LEU A 88 3.82 23.38 11.54
C LEU A 88 4.60 22.95 12.78
N VAL A 89 4.81 21.64 12.93
CA VAL A 89 5.59 21.06 14.03
C VAL A 89 7.07 21.42 13.92
N GLU A 90 7.63 21.44 12.71
CA GLU A 90 9.03 21.83 12.46
C GLU A 90 9.30 23.29 12.76
N SER A 91 8.37 24.19 12.41
CA SER A 91 8.47 25.62 12.66
C SER A 91 8.43 25.99 14.15
N GLY A 92 7.95 25.10 15.02
CA GLY A 92 7.68 25.38 16.43
C GLY A 92 6.49 26.32 16.69
N THR A 93 5.92 26.95 15.65
CA THR A 93 4.73 27.78 15.75
C THR A 93 3.45 26.95 15.72
N LEU A 94 3.03 26.53 16.90
CA LEU A 94 1.91 25.60 17.09
C LEU A 94 0.61 26.38 17.33
N GLY A 95 -0.02 26.82 16.24
CA GLY A 95 -1.36 27.38 16.32
C GLY A 95 -2.36 26.29 16.69
N GLN A 96 -2.82 26.24 17.95
CA GLN A 96 -3.76 25.21 18.45
C GLN A 96 -4.97 25.04 17.52
N GLN A 97 -5.58 26.15 17.08
CA GLN A 97 -6.72 26.12 16.14
C GLN A 97 -6.39 25.43 14.80
N LYS A 98 -5.16 25.56 14.31
CA LYS A 98 -4.71 24.89 13.08
C LYS A 98 -4.57 23.39 13.31
N ILE A 99 -4.00 22.99 14.45
CA ILE A 99 -3.83 21.59 14.83
C ILE A 99 -5.20 20.92 15.03
N ASP A 100 -6.10 21.55 15.77
CA ASP A 100 -7.46 21.06 16.00
C ASP A 100 -8.23 20.88 14.70
N LYS A 101 -8.06 21.82 13.75
CA LYS A 101 -8.65 21.71 12.41
C LYS A 101 -8.09 20.50 11.65
N VAL A 102 -6.77 20.32 11.64
CA VAL A 102 -6.10 19.17 10.98
C VAL A 102 -6.57 17.85 11.58
N LEU A 103 -6.68 17.76 12.91
CA LEU A 103 -7.19 16.57 13.61
C LEU A 103 -8.66 16.29 13.29
N LYS A 104 -9.51 17.32 13.32
CA LYS A 104 -10.93 17.19 12.96
C LYS A 104 -11.09 16.72 11.51
N ASP A 105 -10.30 17.27 10.60
CA ASP A 105 -10.30 16.86 9.21
C ASP A 105 -9.81 15.41 9.06
N ALA A 106 -8.74 15.00 9.75
CA ALA A 106 -8.24 13.63 9.70
C ALA A 106 -9.26 12.58 10.17
N LEU A 107 -10.05 12.88 11.21
CA LEU A 107 -10.99 11.94 11.83
C LEU A 107 -12.35 11.85 11.13
N ALA A 108 -12.66 12.77 10.21
CA ALA A 108 -13.94 12.78 9.53
C ALA A 108 -14.05 11.64 8.49
N LYS A 109 -15.04 10.75 8.66
CA LYS A 109 -15.34 9.67 7.71
C LYS A 109 -15.65 10.27 6.32
N PRO A 110 -14.92 9.89 5.26
CA PRO A 110 -15.16 10.42 3.93
C PRO A 110 -16.47 9.87 3.37
N ARG A 111 -17.16 10.71 2.58
CA ARG A 111 -18.27 10.27 1.73
C ARG A 111 -17.72 10.15 0.31
N ILE A 112 -17.78 8.96 -0.26
CA ILE A 112 -17.25 8.66 -1.58
C ILE A 112 -18.27 7.84 -2.36
N ASN A 113 -18.14 7.85 -3.69
CA ASN A 113 -18.71 6.82 -4.54
C ASN A 113 -17.68 5.67 -4.62
N PRO A 114 -17.96 4.45 -4.11
CA PRO A 114 -17.05 3.33 -4.19
C PRO A 114 -16.59 3.00 -5.62
N ALA A 115 -17.46 3.18 -6.62
CA ALA A 115 -17.12 2.91 -8.04
C ALA A 115 -15.91 3.72 -8.55
N ASN A 116 -15.61 4.85 -7.91
CA ASN A 116 -14.48 5.71 -8.28
C ASN A 116 -13.18 5.32 -7.56
N HIS A 117 -13.22 4.36 -6.64
CA HIS A 117 -12.07 3.94 -5.85
C HIS A 117 -11.44 2.66 -6.43
N GLU A 118 -10.11 2.65 -6.56
CA GLU A 118 -9.38 1.52 -7.16
C GLU A 118 -9.66 0.18 -6.47
N PHE A 119 -9.81 0.18 -5.13
CA PHE A 119 -10.08 -1.05 -4.39
C PHE A 119 -11.39 -1.71 -4.80
N TYR A 120 -12.45 -0.91 -4.93
CA TYR A 120 -13.76 -1.45 -5.27
C TYR A 120 -13.83 -1.85 -6.74
N ARG A 121 -13.20 -1.08 -7.63
CA ARG A 121 -13.11 -1.42 -9.05
C ARG A 121 -12.42 -2.77 -9.27
N LYS A 122 -11.23 -2.96 -8.69
CA LYS A 122 -10.50 -4.23 -8.76
C LYS A 122 -11.27 -5.39 -8.14
N PHE A 123 -11.99 -5.15 -7.04
CA PHE A 123 -12.89 -6.15 -6.47
C PHE A 123 -13.97 -6.56 -7.48
N CYS A 124 -14.66 -5.61 -8.10
CA CYS A 124 -15.71 -5.89 -9.08
C CYS A 124 -15.17 -6.68 -10.27
N ASP A 125 -13.98 -6.32 -10.77
CA ASP A 125 -13.31 -7.04 -11.85
C ASP A 125 -13.07 -8.53 -11.47
N ARG A 126 -12.57 -8.78 -10.24
CA ARG A 126 -12.32 -10.13 -9.72
C ARG A 126 -13.59 -10.90 -9.40
N ALA A 127 -14.63 -10.22 -8.94
CA ALA A 127 -15.95 -10.78 -8.66
C ALA A 127 -16.79 -11.00 -9.93
N GLY A 128 -16.39 -10.42 -11.07
CA GLY A 128 -17.20 -10.45 -12.31
C GLY A 128 -18.44 -9.57 -12.25
N ILE A 129 -18.41 -8.50 -11.45
CA ILE A 129 -19.49 -7.53 -11.32
C ILE A 129 -19.26 -6.40 -12.33
N GLU A 130 -20.24 -6.15 -13.20
CA GLU A 130 -20.20 -5.01 -14.12
C GLU A 130 -20.54 -3.71 -13.39
N LEU A 131 -19.63 -2.74 -13.43
CA LEU A 131 -19.85 -1.41 -12.87
C LEU A 131 -20.47 -0.48 -13.91
N THR A 132 -21.63 0.10 -13.58
CA THR A 132 -22.18 1.25 -14.33
C THR A 132 -21.56 2.52 -13.76
N VAL A 133 -20.63 3.14 -14.49
CA VAL A 133 -19.99 4.38 -14.08
C VAL A 133 -20.89 5.56 -14.50
N ASP A 134 -21.59 6.18 -13.54
CA ASP A 134 -22.36 7.40 -13.78
C ASP A 134 -21.39 8.59 -13.95
N GLY A 135 -21.02 8.92 -15.18
CA GLY A 135 -20.24 10.12 -15.51
C GLY A 135 -19.46 10.00 -16.81
N ASP A 136 -19.59 11.02 -17.65
CA ASP A 136 -19.02 11.23 -18.99
C ASP A 136 -17.48 11.40 -19.00
N ASP A 137 -16.77 10.55 -18.25
CA ASP A 137 -15.31 10.41 -18.33
C ASP A 137 -15.01 9.07 -19.01
N ASP A 138 -15.16 9.08 -20.34
CA ASP A 138 -14.64 8.07 -21.27
C ASP A 138 -13.12 7.98 -21.14
N VAL A 139 -12.66 7.32 -20.10
CA VAL A 139 -11.48 6.48 -20.17
C VAL A 139 -11.78 5.23 -19.34
N PHE A 140 -12.33 4.21 -20.01
CA PHE A 140 -11.99 2.84 -19.65
C PHE A 140 -10.47 2.72 -19.83
N ILE A 141 -9.70 3.15 -18.83
CA ILE A 141 -8.37 2.59 -18.64
C ILE A 141 -8.70 1.17 -18.19
N GLN A 142 -8.87 0.29 -19.17
CA GLN A 142 -8.45 -1.07 -19.02
C GLN A 142 -6.99 -0.93 -18.60
N GLU A 143 -6.74 -0.80 -17.29
CA GLU A 143 -5.43 -1.01 -16.69
C GLU A 143 -5.21 -2.49 -16.98
N SER A 144 -4.81 -2.80 -18.22
CA SER A 144 -4.13 -4.04 -18.57
C SER A 144 -3.20 -4.24 -17.41
N GLU A 145 -3.39 -5.32 -16.64
CA GLU A 145 -2.62 -5.63 -15.45
C GLU A 145 -1.15 -5.45 -15.81
N SER A 146 -0.62 -4.24 -15.65
CA SER A 146 0.78 -3.96 -15.87
C SER A 146 1.33 -4.48 -14.58
N VAL A 147 1.55 -5.79 -14.53
CA VAL A 147 2.10 -6.50 -13.39
C VAL A 147 3.25 -5.63 -12.93
N ARG A 148 3.05 -4.93 -11.81
CA ARG A 148 4.04 -3.98 -11.33
C ARG A 148 5.25 -4.83 -11.01
N SER A 149 6.28 -4.71 -11.85
CA SER A 149 7.47 -5.53 -11.74
C SER A 149 8.00 -5.44 -10.31
N THR A 150 8.10 -6.57 -9.62
CA THR A 150 8.79 -6.66 -8.34
C THR A 150 10.29 -6.59 -8.49
N ILE A 151 10.80 -6.62 -9.72
CA ILE A 151 12.20 -6.45 -10.05
C ILE A 151 12.59 -4.97 -9.97
N CYS A 152 13.60 -4.69 -9.16
CA CYS A 152 14.16 -3.36 -8.98
C CYS A 152 14.89 -2.89 -10.25
N PRO A 153 14.59 -1.69 -10.77
CA PRO A 153 15.23 -1.19 -12.00
C PRO A 153 16.71 -0.83 -11.81
N VAL A 154 17.20 -0.79 -10.56
CA VAL A 154 18.62 -0.53 -10.25
C VAL A 154 19.40 -1.82 -10.06
N THR A 155 18.89 -2.75 -9.25
CA THR A 155 19.62 -3.98 -8.90
C THR A 155 19.33 -5.13 -9.86
N GLN A 156 18.26 -5.04 -10.66
CA GLN A 156 17.80 -6.12 -11.54
C GLN A 156 17.50 -7.43 -10.79
N MET A 157 17.12 -7.30 -9.53
CA MET A 157 16.75 -8.38 -8.62
C MET A 157 15.42 -8.05 -7.95
N GLU A 158 14.78 -9.05 -7.31
CA GLU A 158 13.62 -8.86 -6.44
C GLU A 158 13.85 -7.66 -5.49
N MET A 159 12.81 -6.84 -5.31
CA MET A 159 12.92 -5.66 -4.47
C MET A 159 13.06 -6.02 -2.99
N GLU A 160 14.06 -5.42 -2.33
CA GLU A 160 14.24 -5.47 -0.87
C GLU A 160 13.99 -4.08 -0.29
N ASP A 161 13.15 -3.99 0.76
CA ASP A 161 12.74 -2.72 1.38
C ASP A 161 12.30 -1.69 0.33
N PRO A 162 11.19 -1.91 -0.39
CA PRO A 162 10.81 -1.09 -1.53
C PRO A 162 10.54 0.36 -1.11
N LEU A 163 11.17 1.30 -1.83
CA LEU A 163 11.00 2.73 -1.68
C LEU A 163 10.43 3.33 -2.96
N LYS A 164 9.38 4.14 -2.84
CA LYS A 164 8.71 4.84 -3.94
C LYS A 164 9.06 6.32 -3.95
N ASN A 165 9.23 6.86 -5.15
CA ASN A 165 9.27 8.31 -5.32
C ASN A 165 7.86 8.86 -5.56
N PRO A 166 7.30 9.70 -4.68
CA PRO A 166 5.96 10.26 -4.87
C PRO A 166 5.85 11.13 -6.14
N GLY A 167 6.95 11.72 -6.62
CA GLY A 167 6.95 12.57 -7.82
C GLY A 167 6.86 11.83 -9.16
N CYS A 168 7.16 10.54 -9.24
CA CYS A 168 6.98 9.73 -10.46
C CYS A 168 6.29 8.38 -10.26
N GLY A 169 6.03 7.96 -9.01
CA GLY A 169 5.41 6.68 -8.70
C GLY A 169 6.31 5.45 -8.83
N HIS A 170 7.56 5.59 -9.29
CA HIS A 170 8.47 4.46 -9.43
C HIS A 170 9.05 3.99 -8.09
N THR A 171 9.25 2.67 -8.00
CA THR A 171 9.68 1.95 -6.80
C THR A 171 11.02 1.23 -7.01
N TYR A 172 11.83 1.14 -5.96
CA TYR A 172 13.20 0.63 -6.00
C TYR A 172 13.56 -0.08 -4.69
N SER A 173 14.50 -1.02 -4.72
CA SER A 173 15.12 -1.52 -3.47
C SER A 173 15.88 -0.40 -2.76
N LYS A 174 15.71 -0.27 -1.44
CA LYS A 174 16.37 0.76 -0.61
C LYS A 174 17.88 0.85 -0.82
N LYS A 175 18.57 -0.29 -0.73
CA LYS A 175 20.05 -0.35 -0.92
C LYS A 175 20.44 0.06 -2.34
N GLY A 176 19.68 -0.40 -3.34
CA GLY A 176 19.92 -0.10 -4.75
C GLY A 176 19.81 1.38 -5.04
N ILE A 177 18.69 2.00 -4.66
CA ILE A 177 18.48 3.43 -4.90
C ILE A 177 19.45 4.31 -4.10
N GLN A 178 19.80 3.90 -2.87
CA GLN A 178 20.80 4.62 -2.07
C GLN A 178 22.16 4.67 -2.78
N ALA A 179 22.62 3.55 -3.35
CA ALA A 179 23.87 3.49 -4.12
C ALA A 179 23.79 4.29 -5.43
N HIS A 180 22.66 4.23 -6.14
CA HIS A 180 22.43 5.00 -7.38
C HIS A 180 22.52 6.51 -7.13
N LEU A 181 21.88 7.00 -6.07
CA LEU A 181 21.84 8.42 -5.73
C LEU A 181 23.19 9.01 -5.30
N GLN A 182 24.20 8.19 -5.02
CA GLN A 182 25.58 8.66 -4.84
C GLN A 182 26.22 9.11 -6.15
N ARG A 183 25.77 8.55 -7.29
CA ARG A 183 26.35 8.81 -8.62
C ARG A 183 25.46 9.69 -9.49
N ASN A 184 24.14 9.47 -9.45
CA ASN A 184 23.19 10.16 -10.31
C ASN A 184 21.90 10.47 -9.54
N LYS A 185 21.45 11.73 -9.59
CA LYS A 185 20.21 12.16 -8.95
C LYS A 185 18.97 11.94 -9.81
N LYS A 186 19.08 11.47 -11.05
CA LYS A 186 17.93 11.16 -11.91
C LYS A 186 17.27 9.85 -11.51
N CYS A 187 15.97 9.76 -11.76
CA CYS A 187 15.22 8.51 -11.71
C CYS A 187 15.92 7.42 -12.55
N PRO A 188 16.19 6.22 -11.99
CA PRO A 188 16.80 5.10 -12.72
C PRO A 188 15.93 4.55 -13.86
N VAL A 189 14.61 4.69 -13.77
CA VAL A 189 13.69 4.25 -14.83
C VAL A 189 13.91 5.09 -16.09
N ALA A 190 14.17 4.41 -17.21
CA ALA A 190 14.47 5.03 -18.49
C ALA A 190 13.36 6.00 -18.92
N GLY A 191 13.76 7.15 -19.46
CA GLY A 191 12.82 8.18 -19.94
C GLY A 191 12.17 9.04 -18.84
N CYS A 192 12.34 8.71 -17.56
CA CYS A 192 11.77 9.52 -16.49
C CYS A 192 12.60 10.80 -16.25
N PRO A 193 12.00 12.00 -16.34
CA PRO A 193 12.72 13.26 -16.17
C PRO A 193 12.95 13.64 -14.70
N GLN A 194 12.33 12.91 -13.75
CA GLN A 194 12.33 13.30 -12.34
C GLN A 194 13.71 13.15 -11.69
N LYS A 195 14.03 14.12 -10.83
CA LYS A 195 15.17 14.05 -9.91
C LYS A 195 14.71 13.53 -8.56
N LEU A 196 15.58 12.78 -7.92
CA LEU A 196 15.35 12.09 -6.67
C LEU A 196 16.25 12.65 -5.58
N SER A 197 15.68 12.77 -4.38
CA SER A 197 16.41 12.92 -3.14
C SER A 197 16.11 11.70 -2.28
N PHE A 198 17.11 11.15 -1.58
CA PHE A 198 16.87 9.97 -0.75
C PHE A 198 15.84 10.27 0.36
N ASN A 199 15.87 11.49 0.90
CA ASN A 199 14.95 11.95 1.95
C ASN A 199 13.51 12.17 1.44
N SER A 200 13.29 12.24 0.12
CA SER A 200 11.95 12.37 -0.47
C SER A 200 11.37 11.02 -0.88
N LEU A 201 12.10 9.92 -0.69
CA LEU A 201 11.58 8.58 -0.96
C LEU A 201 10.77 8.08 0.23
N GLU A 202 9.69 7.38 -0.08
CA GLU A 202 8.75 6.85 0.90
C GLU A 202 8.74 5.32 0.85
N ARG A 203 8.48 4.68 1.99
CA ARG A 203 8.24 3.23 2.04
C ARG A 203 7.03 2.87 1.16
N ASP A 204 7.20 1.91 0.27
CA ASP A 204 6.12 1.48 -0.62
C ASP A 204 5.41 0.23 -0.07
N VAL A 205 4.48 0.47 0.85
CA VAL A 205 3.76 -0.61 1.55
C VAL A 205 2.92 -1.46 0.61
N GLU A 206 2.41 -0.91 -0.50
CA GLU A 206 1.67 -1.67 -1.50
C GLU A 206 2.60 -2.69 -2.19
N MET A 207 3.79 -2.25 -2.61
CA MET A 207 4.79 -3.13 -3.21
C MET A 207 5.29 -4.21 -2.23
N GLU A 208 5.41 -3.90 -0.94
CA GLU A 208 5.74 -4.93 0.08
C GLU A 208 4.70 -6.06 0.11
N VAL A 209 3.41 -5.72 0.03
CA VAL A 209 2.32 -6.70 0.04
C VAL A 209 2.37 -7.55 -1.23
N ILE A 210 2.57 -6.91 -2.40
CA ILE A 210 2.71 -7.61 -3.69
C ILE A 210 3.87 -8.61 -3.66
N ILE A 211 5.06 -8.19 -3.21
CA ILE A 211 6.25 -9.07 -3.12
C ILE A 211 6.00 -10.24 -2.17
N SER A 212 5.43 -9.96 -0.98
CA SER A 212 5.16 -10.98 0.04
C SER A 212 4.17 -12.04 -0.45
N ARG A 213 3.17 -11.61 -1.22
CA ARG A 213 2.19 -12.49 -1.85
C ARG A 213 2.85 -13.41 -2.88
N LEU A 214 3.60 -12.85 -3.85
CA LEU A 214 4.25 -13.64 -4.89
C LEU A 214 5.23 -14.66 -4.32
N ALA A 215 5.98 -14.28 -3.27
CA ALA A 215 6.88 -15.19 -2.58
C ALA A 215 6.12 -16.37 -1.94
N SER A 216 4.96 -16.10 -1.33
CA SER A 216 4.12 -17.12 -0.69
C SER A 216 3.48 -18.06 -1.71
N GLU A 217 3.04 -17.53 -2.87
CA GLU A 217 2.50 -18.32 -3.99
C GLU A 217 3.57 -19.24 -4.61
N GLN A 218 4.80 -18.75 -4.78
CA GLN A 218 5.93 -19.55 -5.26
C GLN A 218 6.27 -20.68 -4.28
N GLN A 219 6.33 -20.39 -2.97
CA GLN A 219 6.60 -21.40 -1.94
C GLN A 219 5.51 -22.48 -1.92
N ARG A 220 4.23 -22.08 -2.00
CA ARG A 220 3.11 -23.05 -2.05
C ARG A 220 3.19 -23.93 -3.29
N SER A 221 3.49 -23.34 -4.44
CA SER A 221 3.62 -24.10 -5.71
C SER A 221 4.78 -25.09 -5.66
N GLN A 222 5.92 -24.69 -5.07
CA GLN A 222 7.08 -25.58 -4.87
C GLN A 222 6.76 -26.71 -3.89
N ALA A 223 6.03 -26.45 -2.80
CA ALA A 223 5.63 -27.47 -1.84
C ALA A 223 4.67 -28.51 -2.45
N VAL A 224 3.71 -28.07 -3.26
CA VAL A 224 2.80 -28.99 -3.98
C VAL A 224 3.56 -29.84 -5.00
N ALA A 225 4.50 -29.24 -5.74
CA ALA A 225 5.34 -29.97 -6.69
C ALA A 225 6.27 -31.00 -6.02
N ALA A 226 6.80 -30.69 -4.84
CA ALA A 226 7.63 -31.62 -4.07
C ALA A 226 6.82 -32.80 -3.50
N ALA A 227 5.61 -32.55 -2.99
CA ALA A 227 4.75 -33.61 -2.45
C ALA A 227 4.24 -34.59 -3.53
N GLY A 228 3.99 -34.12 -4.75
CA GLY A 228 3.56 -34.97 -5.86
C GLY A 228 4.66 -35.86 -6.46
N GLN A 229 5.92 -35.71 -6.05
CA GLN A 229 7.04 -36.54 -6.50
C GLN A 229 7.31 -37.75 -5.58
N GLU A 230 6.75 -37.78 -4.37
CA GLU A 230 6.95 -38.89 -3.41
C GLU A 230 5.96 -40.06 -3.61
N GLU A 231 4.91 -39.90 -4.44
CA GLU A 231 3.90 -40.95 -4.67
C GLU A 231 4.21 -41.90 -5.86
N ASP A 232 5.24 -41.60 -6.67
CA ASP A 232 5.56 -42.37 -7.91
C ASP A 232 6.71 -43.39 -7.75
N GLU A 233 7.33 -43.55 -6.57
CA GLU A 233 8.51 -44.44 -6.38
C GLU A 233 8.21 -45.84 -5.79
N ASP A 234 6.96 -46.19 -5.46
CA ASP A 234 6.61 -47.44 -4.74
C ASP A 234 5.84 -48.52 -5.57
N GLU A 235 6.07 -48.62 -6.89
CA GLU A 235 5.63 -49.79 -7.68
C GLU A 235 6.83 -50.59 -8.24
N GLU A 236 7.65 -51.18 -7.36
CA GLU A 236 8.52 -52.31 -7.76
C GLU A 236 7.73 -53.63 -7.74
N GLU A 237 7.39 -54.09 -8.95
CA GLU A 237 6.76 -55.36 -9.29
C GLU A 237 7.60 -56.56 -8.82
N TYR A 238 7.10 -57.34 -7.84
CA TYR A 238 7.67 -58.65 -7.49
C TYR A 238 7.37 -59.67 -8.60
N VAL A 239 8.36 -59.96 -9.43
CA VAL A 239 8.33 -61.13 -10.34
C VAL A 239 8.68 -62.38 -9.54
N VAL A 240 7.73 -63.31 -9.42
CA VAL A 240 7.94 -64.66 -8.88
C VAL A 240 8.17 -65.62 -10.04
N GLU A 241 9.37 -66.18 -10.14
CA GLU A 241 9.68 -67.39 -10.94
C GLU A 241 9.50 -68.67 -10.11
#